data_AF-A0A0M9ZB06-F1
#
_entry.id   AF-A0A0M9ZB06-F1
#
_cell.length_a   1.000
_cell.length_b   1.000
_cell.length_c   1.000
_cell.angle_alpha   90.00
_cell.angle_beta   90.00
_cell.angle_gamma   90.00
#
_symmetry.space_group_name_H-M   'P 1'
#
loop_
_entity.id
_entity.type
_entity.pdbx_description
1 polymer ?
#
loop_
_entity_poly.entity_id
_entity_poly.type
_entity_poly.pdbx_seq_one_letter_code
_entity_poly.pdbx_strand_id
1 'polypeptide(L)'
;MTTLTVDQSWARIETWLAQHAAVSHGLLRPPALPEDIAAAELRLGVTFPPDLKDSLLRHDGVQLQDGTPTLGYYGPLSGVEDIVRSTEFLRDVGEDLADDEAELDEEERDQYAYWPHERLLISLGIGWQSSDGLFLVSRPGPHHGRVGRYFDEGSPSFTEWPGLRHLLADFATALENGTPFDGRIPLVSEGRLIWDDDATIVPDPLSPLGLAAEATEPLVPPAPPAPEPVPFTPPTDGAYAVLAFGAATAPEPPHQPDVVFVTGIPPEELLARLGAVPETVRPRSREQARLSAAAPWAAYRPTVRAGRCGDGFDGWSYATQEGGDAQLGRPEVLRRLSRGTRAVRLSKQGPEVHLTVFDDGVERPEAARRVDSPREDYVTDVDGQPVMGPGGQQWQRIGVDPWPGSTAAYTRLLAGLAQEYGITWNPEGDRDEPLASALLLPVLDDLPPARHPVTSVRDFDLGGLVERTPPERLRSATAAQLARLAAETGIDTYPEVAHALERIRRNEPVDLPADGPLDLRMRTLSAQARAARGLLDAARHTADPAPVTAADHAAWAVRDSAAGALRAFLLLPLPAAAETVLSRRLSARWRDDLAADLAG
;
A
#
# COMPACT_ATOMS: atom_id res chain seq x y z
N MET A 1 -1.74 -35.17 5.58
CA MET A 1 -0.56 -34.92 6.42
C MET A 1 0.21 -36.21 6.59
N THR A 2 1.47 -36.21 6.17
CA THR A 2 2.37 -37.37 6.26
C THR A 2 2.91 -37.46 7.69
N THR A 3 2.72 -38.58 8.38
CA THR A 3 3.11 -38.77 9.78
C THR A 3 4.52 -39.36 9.87
N LEU A 4 5.55 -38.52 9.67
CA LEU A 4 6.95 -38.89 9.89
C LEU A 4 7.44 -38.42 11.25
N THR A 5 8.49 -39.06 11.75
CA THR A 5 9.22 -38.55 12.91
C THR A 5 10.07 -37.34 12.53
N VAL A 6 10.54 -36.60 13.54
CA VAL A 6 11.47 -35.47 13.35
C VAL A 6 12.75 -35.93 12.66
N ASP A 7 13.35 -37.02 13.13
CA ASP A 7 14.58 -37.60 12.55
C ASP A 7 14.40 -38.04 11.09
N GLN A 8 13.29 -38.69 10.76
CA GLN A 8 12.98 -39.08 9.37
C GLN A 8 12.82 -37.87 8.44
N SER A 9 12.20 -36.81 8.96
CA SER A 9 12.00 -35.57 8.19
C SER A 9 13.33 -34.85 7.95
N TRP A 10 14.18 -34.76 8.98
CA TRP A 10 15.52 -34.19 8.85
C TRP A 10 16.41 -34.96 7.90
N ALA A 11 16.41 -36.30 7.95
CA ALA A 11 17.19 -37.11 7.02
C ALA A 11 16.83 -36.83 5.55
N ARG A 12 15.54 -36.60 5.26
CA ARG A 12 15.04 -36.21 3.93
C ARG A 12 15.52 -34.80 3.54
N ILE A 13 15.34 -33.84 4.44
CA ILE A 13 15.77 -32.44 4.24
C ILE A 13 17.27 -32.36 3.98
N GLU A 14 18.09 -32.99 4.81
CA GLU A 14 19.55 -33.03 4.67
C GLU A 14 19.97 -33.65 3.34
N THR A 15 19.38 -34.80 2.99
CA THR A 15 19.68 -35.50 1.73
C THR A 15 19.37 -34.61 0.53
N TRP A 16 18.20 -33.95 0.54
CA TRP A 16 17.80 -33.06 -0.54
C TRP A 16 18.70 -31.83 -0.63
N LEU A 17 18.96 -31.16 0.50
CA LEU A 17 19.82 -29.98 0.55
C LEU A 17 21.25 -30.32 0.11
N ALA A 18 21.81 -31.45 0.54
CA ALA A 18 23.15 -31.86 0.13
C ALA A 18 23.26 -32.09 -1.39
N GLN A 19 22.20 -32.61 -2.01
CA GLN A 19 22.16 -32.89 -3.45
C GLN A 19 21.89 -31.65 -4.30
N HIS A 20 21.02 -30.76 -3.83
CA HIS A 20 20.47 -29.69 -4.64
C HIS A 20 20.93 -28.29 -4.18
N ALA A 21 21.04 -28.06 -2.88
CA ALA A 21 21.32 -26.76 -2.28
C ALA A 21 22.52 -26.82 -1.32
N ALA A 22 23.69 -27.20 -1.83
CA ALA A 22 24.89 -27.46 -1.02
C ALA A 22 25.36 -26.26 -0.18
N VAL A 23 25.12 -25.02 -0.62
CA VAL A 23 25.42 -23.81 0.17
C VAL A 23 24.51 -23.77 1.39
N SER A 24 23.21 -23.96 1.21
CA SER A 24 22.24 -23.97 2.32
C SER A 24 22.44 -25.16 3.25
N HIS A 25 22.80 -26.33 2.72
CA HIS A 25 23.18 -27.50 3.52
C HIS A 25 24.36 -27.19 4.46
N GLY A 26 25.38 -26.49 3.95
CA GLY A 26 26.57 -26.13 4.72
C GLY A 26 26.30 -25.17 5.89
N LEU A 27 25.10 -24.56 5.94
CA LEU A 27 24.69 -23.62 6.99
C LEU A 27 23.83 -24.27 8.07
N LEU A 28 23.47 -25.54 7.94
CA LEU A 28 22.87 -26.29 9.05
C LEU A 28 23.91 -26.41 10.17
N ARG A 29 23.56 -25.93 11.38
CA ARG A 29 24.47 -26.02 12.53
C ARG A 29 24.60 -27.47 13.00
N PRO A 30 25.70 -27.86 13.66
CA PRO A 30 25.78 -29.17 14.31
C PRO A 30 24.67 -29.34 15.38
N PRO A 31 24.41 -30.57 15.85
CA PRO A 31 23.52 -30.83 16.98
C PRO A 31 23.79 -29.92 18.18
N ALA A 32 22.71 -29.47 18.84
CA ALA A 32 22.80 -28.80 20.13
C ALA A 32 23.31 -29.77 21.19
N LEU A 33 24.06 -29.26 22.16
CA LEU A 33 24.47 -30.05 23.30
C LEU A 33 23.27 -30.27 24.24
N PRO A 34 23.05 -31.48 24.77
CA PRO A 34 21.97 -31.73 25.73
C PRO A 34 22.02 -30.80 26.94
N GLU A 35 23.21 -30.42 27.40
CA GLU A 35 23.41 -29.45 28.48
C GLU A 35 22.92 -28.04 28.14
N ASP A 36 23.04 -27.60 26.89
CA ASP A 36 22.58 -26.27 26.46
C ASP A 36 21.05 -26.23 26.41
N ILE A 37 20.42 -27.32 25.94
CA ILE A 37 18.96 -27.47 25.97
C ILE A 37 18.47 -27.45 27.42
N ALA A 38 19.10 -28.20 28.31
CA ALA A 38 18.72 -28.23 29.73
C ALA A 38 18.92 -26.86 30.40
N ALA A 39 19.98 -26.13 30.06
CA ALA A 39 20.21 -24.78 30.55
C ALA A 39 19.15 -23.80 30.04
N ALA A 40 18.72 -23.93 28.78
CA ALA A 40 17.65 -23.13 28.21
C ALA A 40 16.28 -23.42 28.86
N GLU A 41 15.94 -24.69 29.06
CA GLU A 41 14.73 -25.10 29.80
C GLU A 41 14.71 -24.50 31.20
N LEU A 42 15.85 -24.57 31.92
CA LEU A 42 15.99 -23.99 33.25
C LEU A 42 15.86 -22.47 33.23
N ARG A 43 16.52 -21.79 32.29
CA ARG A 43 16.51 -20.32 32.17
C ARG A 43 15.12 -19.79 31.81
N LEU A 44 14.43 -20.46 30.90
CA LEU A 44 13.10 -20.05 30.46
C LEU A 44 11.98 -20.54 31.39
N GLY A 45 12.26 -21.42 32.34
CA GLY A 45 11.28 -21.95 33.28
C GLY A 45 10.26 -22.91 32.66
N VAL A 46 10.60 -23.55 31.53
CA VAL A 46 9.69 -24.42 30.77
C VAL A 46 10.38 -25.71 30.34
N THR A 47 9.59 -26.73 30.00
CA THR A 47 10.10 -27.97 29.38
C THR A 47 9.84 -27.91 27.88
N PHE A 48 10.88 -28.06 27.07
CA PHE A 48 10.76 -28.07 25.62
C PHE A 48 9.95 -29.29 25.17
N PRO A 49 9.02 -29.13 24.21
CA PRO A 49 8.30 -30.27 23.63
C PRO A 49 9.25 -31.31 23.03
N PRO A 50 8.93 -32.62 23.07
CA PRO A 50 9.81 -33.67 22.56
C PRO A 50 10.27 -33.44 21.11
N ASP A 51 9.35 -33.08 20.21
CA ASP A 51 9.68 -32.82 18.81
C ASP A 51 10.71 -31.68 18.65
N LEU A 52 10.67 -30.65 19.52
CA LEU A 52 11.64 -29.56 19.51
C LEU A 52 13.03 -30.04 19.97
N LYS A 53 13.08 -30.84 21.04
CA LYS A 53 14.36 -31.42 21.51
C LYS A 53 14.97 -32.32 20.45
N ASP A 54 14.19 -33.20 19.84
CA ASP A 54 14.64 -34.08 18.77
C ASP A 54 15.20 -33.29 17.59
N SER A 55 14.58 -32.17 17.24
CA SER A 55 15.05 -31.29 16.17
C SER A 55 16.37 -30.60 16.54
N LEU A 56 16.47 -30.04 17.74
CA LEU A 56 17.69 -29.36 18.23
C LEU A 56 18.87 -30.32 18.38
N LEU A 57 18.60 -31.56 18.82
CA LEU A 57 19.58 -32.65 18.88
C LEU A 57 20.02 -33.14 17.49
N ARG A 58 19.34 -32.71 16.41
CA ARG A 58 19.79 -32.95 15.04
C ARG A 58 20.56 -31.76 14.47
N HIS A 59 20.03 -30.56 14.65
CA HIS A 59 20.64 -29.29 14.24
C HIS A 59 20.27 -28.19 15.23
N ASP A 60 21.26 -27.48 15.76
CA ASP A 60 21.08 -26.30 16.62
C ASP A 60 20.68 -25.05 15.80
N GLY A 61 19.60 -25.18 15.03
CA GLY A 61 19.18 -24.18 14.05
C GLY A 61 20.17 -24.06 12.89
N VAL A 62 20.37 -22.82 12.42
CA VAL A 62 21.15 -22.53 11.21
C VAL A 62 22.09 -21.34 11.42
N GLN A 63 23.17 -21.29 10.65
CA GLN A 63 24.03 -20.10 10.57
C GLN A 63 23.31 -19.03 9.74
N LEU A 64 23.24 -17.80 10.25
CA LEU A 64 22.55 -16.66 9.63
C LEU A 64 23.51 -15.90 8.70
N GLN A 65 23.34 -16.10 7.39
CA GLN A 65 24.09 -15.42 6.35
C GLN A 65 23.41 -15.62 4.99
N ASP A 66 24.00 -15.09 3.93
CA ASP A 66 23.49 -15.31 2.58
C ASP A 66 23.44 -16.83 2.23
N GLY A 67 22.28 -17.30 1.76
CA GLY A 67 22.00 -18.70 1.47
C GLY A 67 21.44 -19.54 2.64
N THR A 68 21.17 -18.94 3.81
CA THR A 68 20.57 -19.63 4.96
C THR A 68 19.26 -20.35 4.56
N PRO A 69 19.09 -21.65 4.89
CA PRO A 69 17.82 -22.33 4.65
C PRO A 69 16.72 -21.79 5.56
N THR A 70 15.57 -21.47 4.97
CA THR A 70 14.40 -20.90 5.65
C THR A 70 13.14 -21.71 5.38
N LEU A 71 12.13 -21.56 6.22
CA LEU A 71 10.80 -22.16 6.11
C LEU A 71 9.81 -21.21 5.40
N GLY A 72 10.12 -20.80 4.17
CA GLY A 72 9.23 -19.94 3.37
C GLY A 72 9.00 -18.57 4.02
N TYR A 73 7.75 -18.26 4.40
CA TYR A 73 7.41 -17.01 5.08
C TYR A 73 7.88 -16.95 6.55
N TYR A 74 8.31 -18.07 7.12
CA TYR A 74 8.63 -18.19 8.55
C TYR A 74 10.10 -18.03 8.88
N GLY A 75 10.95 -17.78 7.88
CA GLY A 75 12.39 -17.55 8.04
C GLY A 75 13.17 -18.77 8.60
N PRO A 76 14.40 -18.57 9.09
CA PRO A 76 15.27 -19.66 9.52
C PRO A 76 14.86 -20.30 10.85
N LEU A 77 15.12 -21.61 10.99
CA LEU A 77 14.96 -22.31 12.27
C LEU A 77 15.98 -21.80 13.30
N SER A 78 15.48 -21.49 14.49
CA SER A 78 16.28 -20.95 15.60
C SER A 78 17.09 -22.05 16.29
N GLY A 79 18.32 -21.72 16.68
CA GLY A 79 19.08 -22.53 17.65
C GLY A 79 18.65 -22.24 19.08
N VAL A 80 19.19 -22.97 20.05
CA VAL A 80 18.89 -22.85 21.48
C VAL A 80 19.05 -21.41 21.97
N GLU A 81 20.17 -20.77 21.64
CA GLU A 81 20.44 -19.38 22.05
C GLU A 81 19.42 -18.40 21.47
N ASP A 82 19.05 -18.57 20.19
CA ASP A 82 18.09 -17.73 19.49
C ASP A 82 16.67 -17.89 20.06
N ILE A 83 16.28 -19.13 20.43
CA ILE A 83 15.01 -19.43 21.12
C ILE A 83 14.96 -18.71 22.47
N VAL A 84 16.03 -18.81 23.27
CA VAL A 84 16.11 -18.14 24.58
C VAL A 84 15.98 -16.63 24.41
N ARG A 85 16.82 -16.03 23.57
CA ARG A 85 16.85 -14.59 23.34
C ARG A 85 15.48 -14.06 22.87
N SER A 86 14.87 -14.74 21.91
CA SER A 86 13.60 -14.29 21.33
C SER A 86 12.44 -14.47 22.30
N THR A 87 12.43 -15.56 23.06
CA THR A 87 11.40 -15.79 24.08
C THR A 87 11.49 -14.79 25.21
N GLU A 88 12.70 -14.45 25.68
CA GLU A 88 12.89 -13.42 26.71
C GLU A 88 12.48 -12.05 26.20
N PHE A 89 12.87 -11.68 24.97
CA PHE A 89 12.46 -10.43 24.35
C PHE A 89 10.94 -10.29 24.25
N LEU A 90 10.24 -11.31 23.77
CA LEU A 90 8.77 -11.26 23.64
C LEU A 90 8.04 -11.25 24.99
N ARG A 91 8.61 -11.91 26.00
CA ARG A 91 8.09 -11.82 27.38
C ARG A 91 8.26 -10.43 27.96
N ASP A 92 9.44 -9.81 27.79
CA ASP A 92 9.74 -8.43 28.23
C ASP A 92 8.75 -7.43 27.61
N VAL A 93 8.50 -7.52 26.30
CA VAL A 93 7.50 -6.68 25.63
C VAL A 93 6.07 -6.92 26.15
N GLY A 94 5.75 -8.17 26.55
CA GLY A 94 4.46 -8.52 27.12
C GLY A 94 4.25 -8.13 28.58
N GLU A 95 5.30 -7.75 29.33
CA GLU A 95 5.17 -7.40 30.76
C GLU A 95 4.24 -6.19 30.97
N ASP A 96 4.27 -5.23 30.04
CA ASP A 96 3.41 -4.04 30.07
C ASP A 96 1.91 -4.34 29.89
N LEU A 97 1.56 -5.56 29.42
CA LEU A 97 0.19 -6.02 29.17
C LEU A 97 -0.28 -7.04 30.22
N ALA A 98 0.58 -7.48 31.13
CA ALA A 98 0.32 -8.59 32.03
C ALA A 98 -0.85 -8.35 33.00
N ASP A 99 -1.05 -7.10 33.45
CA ASP A 99 -2.14 -6.71 34.33
C ASP A 99 -3.51 -6.80 33.63
N ASP A 100 -3.57 -6.44 32.34
CA ASP A 100 -4.79 -6.49 31.53
C ASP A 100 -5.15 -7.94 31.12
N GLU A 101 -4.15 -8.83 31.05
CA GLU A 101 -4.32 -10.23 30.64
C GLU A 101 -4.56 -11.21 31.80
N ALA A 102 -4.48 -10.75 33.06
CA ALA A 102 -4.56 -11.60 34.26
C ALA A 102 -5.93 -12.27 34.46
N GLU A 103 -6.99 -11.73 33.86
CA GLU A 103 -8.36 -12.26 33.96
C GLU A 103 -8.73 -13.28 32.88
N LEU A 104 -7.88 -13.46 31.86
CA LEU A 104 -8.13 -14.36 30.73
C LEU A 104 -8.13 -15.83 31.19
N ASP A 105 -9.13 -16.60 30.76
CA ASP A 105 -9.13 -18.05 30.94
C ASP A 105 -8.11 -18.77 30.04
N GLU A 106 -8.02 -20.10 30.12
CA GLU A 106 -6.99 -20.84 29.37
C GLU A 106 -7.14 -20.71 27.84
N GLU A 107 -8.38 -20.72 27.34
CA GLU A 107 -8.69 -20.62 25.91
C GLU A 107 -8.51 -19.18 25.44
N GLU A 108 -8.94 -18.21 26.26
CA GLU A 108 -8.75 -16.78 26.03
C GLU A 108 -7.27 -16.40 26.06
N ARG A 109 -6.45 -16.93 26.96
CA ARG A 109 -4.99 -16.70 26.96
C ARG A 109 -4.33 -17.26 25.70
N ASP A 110 -4.77 -18.41 25.23
CA ASP A 110 -4.20 -19.01 24.02
C ASP A 110 -4.61 -18.22 22.75
N GLN A 111 -5.64 -17.39 22.81
CA GLN A 111 -6.13 -16.58 21.70
C GLN A 111 -5.75 -15.09 21.77
N TYR A 112 -5.78 -14.49 22.95
CA TYR A 112 -5.75 -13.04 23.14
C TYR A 112 -4.51 -12.54 23.87
N ALA A 113 -3.85 -13.39 24.67
CA ALA A 113 -2.63 -12.96 25.35
C ALA A 113 -1.51 -12.72 24.34
N TYR A 114 -0.81 -11.60 24.51
CA TYR A 114 0.24 -11.14 23.63
C TYR A 114 1.36 -12.19 23.52
N TRP A 115 1.95 -12.59 24.65
CA TRP A 115 2.95 -13.65 24.68
C TRP A 115 2.93 -14.46 25.98
N PRO A 116 2.07 -15.49 26.09
CA PRO A 116 2.09 -16.44 27.19
C PRO A 116 3.50 -16.97 27.47
N HIS A 117 3.83 -17.08 28.76
CA HIS A 117 5.12 -17.57 29.23
C HIS A 117 5.52 -18.90 28.58
N GLU A 118 4.56 -19.75 28.24
CA GLU A 118 4.81 -21.08 27.70
C GLU A 118 5.09 -21.12 26.18
N ARG A 119 5.05 -19.98 25.47
CA ARG A 119 5.36 -19.91 24.04
C ARG A 119 6.86 -19.75 23.80
N LEU A 120 7.40 -20.59 22.91
CA LEU A 120 8.79 -20.59 22.48
C LEU A 120 8.85 -20.21 21.00
N LEU A 121 9.54 -19.12 20.66
CA LEU A 121 9.76 -18.75 19.25
C LEU A 121 10.86 -19.64 18.65
N ILE A 122 10.51 -20.47 17.67
CA ILE A 122 11.37 -21.52 17.09
C ILE A 122 11.89 -21.21 15.69
N SER A 123 11.49 -20.08 15.12
CA SER A 123 12.12 -19.51 13.93
C SER A 123 12.31 -18.01 14.11
N LEU A 124 13.22 -17.43 13.33
CA LEU A 124 13.30 -15.98 13.17
C LEU A 124 12.53 -15.62 11.91
N GLY A 125 11.87 -14.47 11.87
CA GLY A 125 11.16 -14.01 10.67
C GLY A 125 12.09 -13.84 9.46
N ILE A 126 11.55 -13.49 8.30
CA ILE A 126 12.35 -13.32 7.07
C ILE A 126 13.47 -12.27 7.26
N GLY A 127 13.23 -11.24 8.08
CA GLY A 127 14.24 -10.24 8.47
C GLY A 127 15.24 -10.70 9.54
N TRP A 128 15.18 -11.96 9.95
CA TRP A 128 15.98 -12.58 11.03
C TRP A 128 15.85 -11.87 12.37
N GLN A 129 14.66 -11.32 12.64
CA GLN A 129 14.33 -10.62 13.87
C GLN A 129 13.65 -11.53 14.90
N SER A 130 13.87 -11.23 16.18
CA SER A 130 13.33 -11.95 17.34
C SER A 130 11.88 -11.60 17.67
N SER A 131 11.17 -10.93 16.75
CA SER A 131 9.78 -10.50 16.90
C SER A 131 8.79 -11.24 16.00
N ASP A 132 9.26 -12.08 15.06
CA ASP A 132 8.41 -12.75 14.08
C ASP A 132 8.82 -14.21 13.90
N GLY A 133 7.86 -15.07 13.58
CA GLY A 133 8.13 -16.44 13.16
C GLY A 133 7.12 -17.44 13.67
N LEU A 134 7.56 -18.69 13.76
CA LEU A 134 6.78 -19.80 14.31
C LEU A 134 7.06 -19.95 15.79
N PHE A 135 6.03 -20.29 16.54
CA PHE A 135 6.16 -20.63 17.96
C PHE A 135 5.62 -22.03 18.27
N LEU A 136 6.10 -22.60 19.37
CA LEU A 136 5.57 -23.80 19.99
C LEU A 136 5.06 -23.51 21.39
N VAL A 137 4.01 -24.23 21.80
CA VAL A 137 3.50 -24.20 23.18
C VAL A 137 4.18 -25.30 24.00
N SER A 138 4.83 -24.91 25.10
CA SER A 138 5.54 -25.83 26.01
C SER A 138 4.68 -26.38 27.15
N ARG A 139 3.55 -25.72 27.46
CA ARG A 139 2.61 -26.14 28.53
C ARG A 139 2.07 -27.55 28.27
N PRO A 140 2.02 -28.46 29.26
CA PRO A 140 1.27 -29.70 29.15
C PRO A 140 -0.22 -29.41 28.95
N GLY A 141 -0.86 -30.07 27.99
CA GLY A 141 -2.27 -29.83 27.68
C GLY A 141 -2.62 -30.13 26.22
N PRO A 142 -3.83 -29.75 25.77
CA PRO A 142 -4.31 -30.02 24.41
C PRO A 142 -3.49 -29.32 23.32
N HIS A 143 -2.74 -28.28 23.67
CA HIS A 143 -1.87 -27.53 22.75
C HIS A 143 -0.38 -27.81 22.93
N HIS A 144 0.01 -28.77 23.77
CA HIS A 144 1.42 -29.10 23.99
C HIS A 144 2.12 -29.48 22.67
N GLY A 145 3.15 -28.73 22.30
CA GLY A 145 3.90 -28.89 21.06
C GLY A 145 3.17 -28.42 19.80
N ARG A 146 2.04 -27.71 19.92
CA ARG A 146 1.30 -27.16 18.78
C ARG A 146 2.06 -25.98 18.17
N VAL A 147 2.06 -25.90 16.83
CA VAL A 147 2.72 -24.83 16.07
C VAL A 147 1.76 -23.68 15.86
N GLY A 148 2.18 -22.48 16.25
CA GLY A 148 1.54 -21.22 15.89
C GLY A 148 2.50 -20.31 15.13
N ARG A 149 1.94 -19.20 14.64
CA ARG A 149 2.69 -18.13 13.96
C ARG A 149 2.42 -16.81 14.65
N TYR A 150 3.42 -15.95 14.64
CA TYR A 150 3.36 -14.60 15.13
C TYR A 150 4.12 -13.67 14.19
N PHE A 151 3.52 -12.51 13.92
CA PHE A 151 4.09 -11.42 13.16
C PHE A 151 3.81 -10.15 13.95
N ASP A 152 4.79 -9.26 14.07
CA ASP A 152 4.76 -8.02 14.86
C ASP A 152 3.56 -7.10 14.52
N GLU A 153 3.05 -7.17 13.28
CA GLU A 153 1.86 -6.46 12.82
C GLU A 153 0.52 -7.13 13.18
N GLY A 154 0.51 -8.28 13.85
CA GLY A 154 -0.69 -9.08 14.09
C GLY A 154 -0.73 -9.83 15.41
N SER A 155 -1.88 -10.43 15.71
CA SER A 155 -2.05 -11.30 16.87
C SER A 155 -1.50 -12.71 16.60
N PRO A 156 -0.89 -13.38 17.59
CA PRO A 156 -0.49 -14.78 17.47
C PRO A 156 -1.68 -15.68 17.11
N SER A 157 -1.47 -16.64 16.20
CA SER A 157 -2.52 -17.59 15.81
C SER A 157 -1.96 -18.99 15.58
N PHE A 158 -2.73 -20.04 15.88
CA PHE A 158 -2.31 -21.40 15.55
C PHE A 158 -2.30 -21.66 14.05
N THR A 159 -1.32 -22.44 13.60
CA THR A 159 -1.26 -22.95 12.22
C THR A 159 -2.06 -24.25 12.09
N GLU A 160 -2.21 -24.72 10.85
CA GLU A 160 -2.79 -26.02 10.56
C GLU A 160 -1.88 -27.19 11.02
N TRP A 161 -0.58 -26.97 11.21
CA TRP A 161 0.35 -28.02 11.66
C TRP A 161 0.14 -28.35 13.14
N PRO A 162 -0.24 -29.60 13.49
CA PRO A 162 -0.47 -29.98 14.89
C PRO A 162 0.80 -30.02 15.75
N GLY A 163 1.98 -29.98 15.14
CA GLY A 163 3.26 -29.96 15.83
C GLY A 163 4.45 -29.95 14.88
N LEU A 164 5.65 -29.74 15.44
CA LEU A 164 6.88 -29.53 14.66
C LEU A 164 7.20 -30.68 13.70
N ARG A 165 6.96 -31.94 14.09
CA ARG A 165 7.14 -33.08 13.17
C ARG A 165 6.30 -32.99 11.89
N HIS A 166 5.08 -32.44 11.98
CA HIS A 166 4.20 -32.31 10.82
C HIS A 166 4.70 -31.19 9.91
N LEU A 167 5.15 -30.08 10.49
CA LEU A 167 5.77 -29.00 9.76
C LEU A 167 7.02 -29.47 9.00
N LEU A 168 7.94 -30.17 9.67
CA LEU A 168 9.16 -30.67 9.05
C LEU A 168 8.88 -31.73 7.98
N ALA A 169 7.89 -32.61 8.20
CA ALA A 169 7.49 -33.61 7.21
C ALA A 169 6.89 -32.97 5.95
N ASP A 170 6.10 -31.90 6.13
CA ASP A 170 5.52 -31.12 5.05
C ASP A 170 6.60 -30.34 4.28
N PHE A 171 7.53 -29.71 5.01
CA PHE A 171 8.69 -29.05 4.43
C PHE A 171 9.55 -30.01 3.59
N ALA A 172 9.88 -31.19 4.12
CA ALA A 172 10.62 -32.22 3.39
C ALA A 172 9.88 -32.65 2.10
N THR A 173 8.55 -32.78 2.18
CA THR A 173 7.70 -33.15 1.04
C THR A 173 7.66 -32.06 -0.01
N ALA A 174 7.61 -30.79 0.41
CA ALA A 174 7.67 -29.64 -0.48
C ALA A 174 9.01 -29.55 -1.22
N LEU A 175 10.13 -29.73 -0.52
CA LEU A 175 11.47 -29.76 -1.12
C LEU A 175 11.58 -30.85 -2.20
N GLU A 176 11.22 -32.09 -1.86
CA GLU A 176 11.37 -33.23 -2.76
C GLU A 176 10.48 -33.17 -4.01
N ASN A 177 9.26 -32.65 -3.86
CA ASN A 177 8.27 -32.65 -4.94
C ASN A 177 8.21 -31.31 -5.69
N GLY A 178 8.87 -30.25 -5.20
CA GLY A 178 8.72 -28.89 -5.72
C GLY A 178 7.28 -28.37 -5.57
N THR A 179 6.58 -28.76 -4.51
CA THR A 179 5.21 -28.31 -4.23
C THR A 179 5.19 -27.12 -3.27
N PRO A 180 4.12 -26.31 -3.26
CA PRO A 180 4.02 -25.20 -2.32
C PRO A 180 4.11 -25.66 -0.85
N PHE A 181 4.90 -24.94 -0.06
CA PHE A 181 4.94 -24.96 1.40
C PHE A 181 4.38 -23.63 1.90
N ASP A 182 3.19 -23.67 2.48
CA ASP A 182 2.44 -22.48 2.89
C ASP A 182 2.38 -21.38 1.81
N GLY A 183 2.06 -21.80 0.58
CA GLY A 183 1.92 -20.90 -0.58
C GLY A 183 3.20 -20.60 -1.36
N ARG A 184 4.39 -20.94 -0.84
CA ARG A 184 5.67 -20.69 -1.53
C ARG A 184 6.28 -21.98 -2.09
N ILE A 185 6.83 -21.93 -3.30
CA ILE A 185 7.54 -23.05 -3.92
C ILE A 185 9.02 -22.99 -3.57
N PRO A 186 9.60 -24.08 -3.03
CA PRO A 186 11.05 -24.16 -2.84
C PRO A 186 11.74 -24.37 -4.19
N LEU A 187 12.75 -23.56 -4.46
CA LEU A 187 13.56 -23.66 -5.67
C LEU A 187 15.05 -23.67 -5.31
N VAL A 188 15.87 -23.98 -6.31
CA VAL A 188 17.32 -24.02 -6.17
C VAL A 188 17.91 -23.00 -7.12
N SER A 189 18.73 -22.10 -6.59
CA SER A 189 19.51 -21.15 -7.39
C SER A 189 20.93 -21.09 -6.85
N GLU A 190 21.92 -21.31 -7.71
CA GLU A 190 23.35 -21.23 -7.36
C GLU A 190 23.73 -22.06 -6.11
N GLY A 191 23.11 -23.23 -5.96
CA GLY A 191 23.34 -24.13 -4.81
C GLY A 191 22.71 -23.66 -3.51
N ARG A 192 21.76 -22.72 -3.56
CA ARG A 192 21.00 -22.20 -2.40
C ARG A 192 19.53 -22.57 -2.53
N LEU A 193 18.90 -22.86 -1.40
CA LEU A 193 17.44 -22.92 -1.28
C LEU A 193 16.90 -21.50 -1.32
N ILE A 194 16.07 -21.22 -2.31
CA ILE A 194 15.33 -19.96 -2.44
C ILE A 194 13.83 -20.26 -2.47
N TRP A 195 13.02 -19.22 -2.31
CA TRP A 195 11.57 -19.36 -2.28
C TRP A 195 10.94 -18.43 -3.29
N ASP A 196 9.95 -18.94 -4.01
CA ASP A 196 9.18 -18.13 -4.93
C ASP A 196 7.68 -18.39 -4.81
N ASP A 197 6.90 -17.39 -5.19
CA ASP A 197 5.45 -17.48 -5.17
C ASP A 197 5.00 -17.83 -6.59
N ASP A 198 4.30 -18.95 -6.78
CA ASP A 198 3.74 -19.32 -8.07
C ASP A 198 2.28 -18.88 -8.11
N ALA A 199 2.05 -17.73 -8.75
CA ALA A 199 0.71 -17.21 -8.95
C ALA A 199 0.17 -17.73 -10.30
N THR A 200 -1.06 -18.25 -10.28
CA THR A 200 -1.76 -18.65 -11.50
C THR A 200 -2.38 -17.45 -12.20
N ILE A 201 -2.84 -17.68 -13.45
CA ILE A 201 -3.56 -16.70 -14.26
C ILE A 201 -4.64 -16.04 -13.41
N VAL A 202 -4.49 -14.73 -13.30
CA VAL A 202 -5.43 -13.87 -12.63
C VAL A 202 -6.79 -13.99 -13.35
N PRO A 203 -7.86 -14.48 -12.69
CA PRO A 203 -9.18 -14.59 -13.31
C PRO A 203 -9.64 -13.23 -13.81
N ASP A 204 -10.53 -13.20 -14.81
CA ASP A 204 -11.08 -11.93 -15.30
C ASP A 204 -11.86 -11.24 -14.17
N PRO A 205 -11.32 -10.13 -13.62
CA PRO A 205 -11.91 -9.46 -12.50
C PRO A 205 -13.09 -8.62 -12.95
N LEU A 206 -14.05 -8.44 -12.04
CA LEU A 206 -15.11 -7.47 -12.24
C LEU A 206 -14.49 -6.08 -12.40
N SER A 207 -14.96 -5.29 -13.36
CA SER A 207 -14.41 -3.96 -13.63
C SER A 207 -15.13 -2.88 -12.83
N PRO A 208 -14.47 -2.20 -11.86
CA PRO A 208 -15.03 -1.03 -11.20
C PRO A 208 -15.50 0.06 -12.16
N LEU A 209 -14.69 0.37 -13.18
CA LEU A 209 -15.04 1.40 -14.16
C LEU A 209 -16.16 0.96 -15.11
N GLY A 210 -16.28 -0.35 -15.38
CA GLY A 210 -17.41 -0.93 -16.11
C GLY A 210 -18.72 -0.73 -15.35
N LEU A 211 -18.74 -1.08 -14.05
CA LEU A 211 -19.89 -0.83 -13.17
C LEU A 211 -20.23 0.67 -13.10
N ALA A 212 -19.21 1.52 -13.02
CA ALA A 212 -19.37 2.98 -12.99
C ALA A 212 -20.01 3.54 -14.26
N ALA A 213 -19.68 2.96 -15.42
CA ALA A 213 -20.22 3.38 -16.71
C ALA A 213 -21.71 3.01 -16.87
N GLU A 214 -22.18 1.97 -16.18
CA GLU A 214 -23.59 1.58 -16.13
C GLU A 214 -24.39 2.36 -15.08
N ALA A 215 -23.70 2.94 -14.08
CA ALA A 215 -24.33 3.73 -13.03
C ALA A 215 -24.80 5.10 -13.56
N THR A 216 -25.90 5.59 -12.99
CA THR A 216 -26.39 6.95 -13.25
C THR A 216 -25.76 7.93 -12.27
N GLU A 217 -25.28 9.07 -12.76
CA GLU A 217 -24.79 10.13 -11.89
C GLU A 217 -25.95 10.70 -11.04
N PRO A 218 -25.82 10.76 -9.71
CA PRO A 218 -26.87 11.31 -8.86
C PRO A 218 -27.04 12.81 -9.09
N LEU A 219 -28.23 13.33 -8.80
CA LEU A 219 -28.54 14.75 -8.82
C LEU A 219 -28.87 15.23 -7.42
N VAL A 220 -28.39 16.42 -7.05
CA VAL A 220 -28.79 17.08 -5.82
C VAL A 220 -30.31 17.29 -5.88
N PRO A 221 -31.10 16.79 -4.90
CA PRO A 221 -32.53 17.00 -4.90
C PRO A 221 -32.84 18.50 -4.80
N PRO A 222 -33.90 18.98 -5.49
CA PRO A 222 -34.28 20.38 -5.39
C PRO A 222 -34.56 20.74 -3.93
N ALA A 223 -34.06 21.90 -3.49
CA ALA A 223 -34.29 22.38 -2.14
C ALA A 223 -35.80 22.36 -1.83
N PRO A 224 -36.24 21.77 -0.71
CA PRO A 224 -37.64 21.83 -0.32
C PRO A 224 -38.04 23.30 -0.20
N PRO A 225 -39.29 23.67 -0.56
CA PRO A 225 -39.77 25.03 -0.37
C PRO A 225 -39.56 25.43 1.09
N ALA A 226 -38.95 26.59 1.31
CA ALA A 226 -38.73 27.10 2.66
C ALA A 226 -40.06 27.04 3.43
N PRO A 227 -40.10 26.41 4.61
CA PRO A 227 -41.31 26.41 5.41
C PRO A 227 -41.69 27.87 5.67
N GLU A 228 -42.93 28.25 5.35
CA GLU A 228 -43.45 29.55 5.73
C GLU A 228 -43.24 29.72 7.24
N PRO A 229 -42.64 30.82 7.70
CA PRO A 229 -42.40 31.03 9.12
C PRO A 229 -43.76 31.06 9.82
N VAL A 230 -44.11 29.98 10.51
CA VAL A 230 -45.31 29.93 11.35
C VAL A 230 -45.07 30.94 12.47
N PRO A 231 -45.79 32.08 12.52
CA PRO A 231 -45.60 33.03 13.59
C PRO A 231 -46.08 32.37 14.88
N PHE A 232 -45.15 32.18 15.82
CA PHE A 232 -45.51 31.76 17.17
C PHE A 232 -46.40 32.83 17.81
N THR A 233 -47.70 32.55 17.94
CA THR A 233 -48.61 33.38 18.73
C THR A 233 -48.57 32.95 20.19
N PRO A 234 -48.07 33.80 21.11
CA PRO A 234 -48.09 33.47 22.53
C PRO A 234 -49.53 33.47 23.09
N PRO A 235 -49.82 32.64 24.12
CA PRO A 235 -51.10 32.70 24.82
C PRO A 235 -51.33 34.07 25.48
N THR A 236 -52.57 34.57 25.43
CA THR A 236 -52.91 35.93 25.91
C THR A 236 -52.93 36.09 27.43
N ASP A 237 -52.89 35.02 28.22
CA ASP A 237 -52.79 35.09 29.68
C ASP A 237 -51.83 34.03 30.23
N GLY A 238 -50.76 34.51 30.87
CA GLY A 238 -49.73 33.70 31.53
C GLY A 238 -48.30 34.09 31.12
N ALA A 239 -47.37 34.06 32.08
CA ALA A 239 -45.95 34.22 31.78
C ALA A 239 -45.43 32.96 31.08
N TYR A 240 -44.87 33.11 29.89
CA TYR A 240 -44.19 32.04 29.17
C TYR A 240 -42.73 32.42 28.95
N ALA A 241 -41.84 31.42 28.94
CA ALA A 241 -40.44 31.57 28.57
C ALA A 241 -40.21 30.80 27.27
N VAL A 242 -39.64 31.46 26.26
CA VAL A 242 -39.17 30.81 25.03
C VAL A 242 -37.71 30.45 25.25
N LEU A 243 -37.42 29.16 25.39
CA LEU A 243 -36.05 28.62 25.37
C LEU A 243 -35.69 28.30 23.93
N ALA A 244 -35.05 29.25 23.25
CA ALA A 244 -34.37 28.97 22.00
C ALA A 244 -33.01 28.38 22.34
N PHE A 245 -32.81 27.09 22.04
CA PHE A 245 -31.47 26.51 21.96
C PHE A 245 -30.82 27.04 20.69
N GLY A 246 -30.36 28.28 20.74
CA GLY A 246 -29.38 28.75 19.78
C GLY A 246 -28.11 27.96 20.06
N ALA A 247 -27.90 26.87 19.33
CA ALA A 247 -26.55 26.53 18.99
C ALA A 247 -26.05 27.78 18.26
N ALA A 248 -25.25 28.61 18.94
CA ALA A 248 -24.33 29.46 18.22
C ALA A 248 -23.47 28.45 17.46
N THR A 249 -23.86 28.15 16.22
CA THR A 249 -23.02 27.42 15.31
C THR A 249 -21.78 28.30 15.22
N ALA A 250 -20.70 27.85 15.87
CA ALA A 250 -19.40 28.43 15.62
C ALA A 250 -19.26 28.52 14.09
N PRO A 251 -18.79 29.64 13.54
CA PRO A 251 -18.64 29.75 12.10
C PRO A 251 -17.87 28.51 11.63
N GLU A 252 -18.41 27.80 10.64
CA GLU A 252 -17.71 26.65 10.07
C GLU A 252 -16.28 27.10 9.71
N PRO A 253 -15.26 26.29 10.03
CA PRO A 253 -13.90 26.65 9.68
C PRO A 253 -13.83 26.95 8.18
N PRO A 254 -13.07 28.00 7.77
CA PRO A 254 -13.04 28.44 6.39
C PRO A 254 -12.58 27.30 5.47
N HIS A 255 -13.25 27.14 4.33
CA HIS A 255 -12.90 26.11 3.35
C HIS A 255 -11.53 26.39 2.72
N GLN A 256 -10.61 25.43 2.84
CA GLN A 256 -9.21 25.55 2.39
C GLN A 256 -8.82 24.36 1.51
N PRO A 257 -9.37 24.26 0.29
CA PRO A 257 -9.14 23.11 -0.56
C PRO A 257 -7.72 23.17 -1.16
N ASP A 258 -7.24 22.02 -1.59
CA ASP A 258 -6.14 21.98 -2.55
C ASP A 258 -6.60 22.61 -3.86
N VAL A 259 -5.88 23.65 -4.28
CA VAL A 259 -6.19 24.43 -5.48
C VAL A 259 -4.93 24.60 -6.32
N VAL A 260 -5.09 24.51 -7.64
CA VAL A 260 -4.02 24.83 -8.61
C VAL A 260 -4.51 25.91 -9.55
N PHE A 261 -3.67 26.93 -9.75
CA PHE A 261 -3.86 28.03 -10.68
C PHE A 261 -2.93 27.85 -11.87
N VAL A 262 -3.41 28.05 -13.09
CA VAL A 262 -2.61 27.99 -14.33
C VAL A 262 -2.90 29.22 -15.18
N THR A 263 -1.86 29.92 -15.61
CA THR A 263 -2.00 31.17 -16.37
C THR A 263 -2.21 30.92 -17.87
N GLY A 264 -2.99 31.79 -18.51
CA GLY A 264 -3.06 31.88 -19.98
C GLY A 264 -3.77 30.72 -20.69
N ILE A 265 -4.47 29.84 -19.94
CA ILE A 265 -5.27 28.75 -20.52
C ILE A 265 -6.71 28.80 -20.00
N PRO A 266 -7.71 28.38 -20.79
CA PRO A 266 -9.10 28.33 -20.36
C PRO A 266 -9.39 27.10 -19.46
N PRO A 267 -10.48 27.11 -18.65
CA PRO A 267 -10.82 26.00 -17.75
C PRO A 267 -10.98 24.64 -18.45
N GLU A 268 -11.47 24.63 -19.69
CA GLU A 268 -11.63 23.41 -20.49
C GLU A 268 -10.28 22.79 -20.85
N GLU A 269 -9.30 23.62 -21.20
CA GLU A 269 -7.92 23.16 -21.45
C GLU A 269 -7.26 22.73 -20.14
N LEU A 270 -7.49 23.43 -19.03
CA LEU A 270 -7.03 23.02 -17.70
C LEU A 270 -7.54 21.60 -17.36
N LEU A 271 -8.84 21.35 -17.53
CA LEU A 271 -9.43 20.03 -17.34
C LEU A 271 -8.83 18.97 -18.29
N ALA A 272 -8.62 19.29 -19.56
CA ALA A 272 -7.97 18.38 -20.51
C ALA A 272 -6.52 18.04 -20.08
N ARG A 273 -5.75 19.03 -19.60
CA ARG A 273 -4.40 18.82 -19.05
C ARG A 273 -4.42 17.99 -17.76
N LEU A 274 -5.49 18.05 -16.96
CA LEU A 274 -5.69 17.18 -15.79
C LEU A 274 -6.07 15.74 -16.17
N GLY A 275 -6.39 15.47 -17.43
CA GLY A 275 -6.83 14.15 -17.88
C GLY A 275 -8.34 13.94 -17.72
N ALA A 276 -9.14 14.98 -17.93
CA ALA A 276 -10.60 14.86 -17.90
C ALA A 276 -11.12 13.81 -18.88
N VAL A 277 -12.08 13.00 -18.42
CA VAL A 277 -12.83 12.05 -19.24
C VAL A 277 -13.88 12.85 -20.03
N PRO A 278 -13.75 12.96 -21.38
CA PRO A 278 -14.54 13.90 -22.19
C PRO A 278 -16.06 13.76 -22.00
N GLU A 279 -16.56 12.54 -21.85
CA GLU A 279 -17.98 12.21 -21.72
C GLU A 279 -18.59 12.70 -20.39
N THR A 280 -17.74 13.06 -19.43
CA THR A 280 -18.15 13.49 -18.08
C THR A 280 -18.06 15.00 -17.86
N VAL A 281 -17.55 15.72 -18.87
CA VAL A 281 -17.34 17.16 -18.82
C VAL A 281 -18.69 17.88 -18.86
N ARG A 282 -19.06 18.50 -17.73
CA ARG A 282 -20.28 19.33 -17.62
C ARG A 282 -20.22 20.27 -16.41
N PRO A 283 -20.97 21.38 -16.42
CA PRO A 283 -21.00 22.28 -15.28
C PRO A 283 -21.59 21.62 -14.01
N ARG A 284 -20.96 21.84 -12.85
CA ARG A 284 -21.47 21.37 -11.53
C ARG A 284 -21.21 22.42 -10.45
N SER A 285 -22.17 22.58 -9.54
CA SER A 285 -21.92 23.24 -8.25
C SER A 285 -20.98 22.39 -7.39
N ARG A 286 -20.43 22.96 -6.32
CA ARG A 286 -19.59 22.21 -5.38
C ARG A 286 -20.33 21.03 -4.78
N GLU A 287 -21.54 21.26 -4.30
CA GLU A 287 -22.38 20.23 -3.68
C GLU A 287 -22.67 19.09 -4.67
N GLN A 288 -23.06 19.43 -5.90
CA GLN A 288 -23.29 18.44 -6.94
C GLN A 288 -22.03 17.64 -7.27
N ALA A 289 -20.87 18.29 -7.39
CA ALA A 289 -19.61 17.60 -7.66
C ALA A 289 -19.20 16.63 -6.53
N ARG A 290 -19.40 17.03 -5.27
CA ARG A 290 -19.15 16.16 -4.10
C ARG A 290 -20.09 14.96 -4.06
N LEU A 291 -21.37 15.20 -4.32
CA LEU A 291 -22.37 14.13 -4.42
C LEU A 291 -22.00 13.14 -5.53
N SER A 292 -21.63 13.64 -6.71
CA SER A 292 -21.20 12.80 -7.83
C SER A 292 -19.91 12.03 -7.52
N ALA A 293 -18.93 12.66 -6.86
CA ALA A 293 -17.65 12.06 -6.51
C ALA A 293 -17.77 10.90 -5.50
N ALA A 294 -18.73 11.00 -4.57
CA ALA A 294 -19.01 9.96 -3.58
C ALA A 294 -19.86 8.80 -4.15
N ALA A 295 -20.39 8.93 -5.36
CA ALA A 295 -21.32 7.97 -5.94
C ALA A 295 -20.60 6.81 -6.65
N PRO A 296 -21.28 5.65 -6.79
CA PRO A 296 -20.79 4.54 -7.62
C PRO A 296 -20.42 4.95 -9.05
N TRP A 297 -21.08 5.97 -9.59
CA TRP A 297 -20.79 6.58 -10.90
C TRP A 297 -19.34 7.09 -11.04
N ALA A 298 -18.76 7.66 -9.97
CA ALA A 298 -17.38 8.11 -10.01
C ALA A 298 -16.39 6.94 -9.89
N ALA A 299 -16.77 5.88 -9.17
CA ALA A 299 -15.91 4.75 -8.80
C ALA A 299 -14.54 5.21 -8.29
N TYR A 300 -14.56 6.11 -7.29
CA TYR A 300 -13.38 6.71 -6.65
C TYR A 300 -12.47 7.53 -7.58
N ARG A 301 -12.85 7.74 -8.84
CA ARG A 301 -12.10 8.63 -9.73
C ARG A 301 -12.15 10.07 -9.20
N PRO A 302 -11.04 10.81 -9.30
CA PRO A 302 -11.01 12.20 -8.87
C PRO A 302 -12.02 13.04 -9.64
N THR A 303 -12.78 13.85 -8.92
CA THR A 303 -13.73 14.79 -9.52
C THR A 303 -13.21 16.20 -9.31
N VAL A 304 -13.02 16.94 -10.40
CA VAL A 304 -12.46 18.30 -10.36
C VAL A 304 -13.45 19.31 -10.94
N ARG A 305 -13.48 20.50 -10.34
CA ARG A 305 -14.14 21.70 -10.84
C ARG A 305 -13.08 22.70 -11.28
N ALA A 306 -13.31 23.39 -12.40
CA ALA A 306 -12.41 24.40 -12.93
C ALA A 306 -13.14 25.70 -13.26
N GLY A 307 -12.55 26.82 -12.87
CA GLY A 307 -13.07 28.17 -13.08
C GLY A 307 -11.99 29.15 -13.52
N ARG A 308 -12.38 30.41 -13.72
CA ARG A 308 -11.43 31.51 -14.01
C ARG A 308 -11.34 32.47 -12.83
N CYS A 309 -10.16 33.04 -12.64
CA CYS A 309 -9.92 34.07 -11.64
C CYS A 309 -8.89 35.11 -12.15
N GLY A 310 -8.98 36.33 -11.63
CA GLY A 310 -8.17 37.46 -12.07
C GLY A 310 -8.75 38.18 -13.30
N ASP A 311 -8.37 39.46 -13.47
CA ASP A 311 -8.89 40.33 -14.52
C ASP A 311 -7.98 40.33 -15.78
N GLY A 312 -8.56 40.22 -16.98
CA GLY A 312 -7.85 40.42 -18.26
C GLY A 312 -7.76 39.20 -19.20
N PHE A 313 -7.15 39.39 -20.38
CA PHE A 313 -6.96 38.36 -21.42
C PHE A 313 -5.87 37.33 -21.05
N ASP A 314 -4.92 37.70 -20.18
CA ASP A 314 -3.86 36.85 -19.63
C ASP A 314 -4.24 36.26 -18.25
N GLY A 315 -5.54 36.06 -18.02
CA GLY A 315 -6.09 35.62 -16.73
C GLY A 315 -5.67 34.21 -16.30
N TRP A 316 -6.06 33.84 -15.09
CA TRP A 316 -5.76 32.52 -14.51
C TRP A 316 -6.99 31.62 -14.57
N SER A 317 -6.78 30.35 -14.85
CA SER A 317 -7.75 29.30 -14.55
C SER A 317 -7.35 28.58 -13.28
N TYR A 318 -8.32 28.18 -12.46
CA TYR A 318 -8.07 27.41 -11.25
C TYR A 318 -8.83 26.09 -11.28
N ALA A 319 -8.34 25.10 -10.54
CA ALA A 319 -8.99 23.83 -10.34
C ALA A 319 -9.03 23.45 -8.86
N THR A 320 -10.18 22.99 -8.38
CA THR A 320 -10.37 22.37 -7.05
C THR A 320 -10.83 20.93 -7.21
N GLN A 321 -10.36 20.05 -6.32
CA GLN A 321 -10.80 18.66 -6.29
C GLN A 321 -11.88 18.49 -5.23
N GLU A 322 -13.04 17.95 -5.63
CA GLU A 322 -14.21 17.82 -4.76
C GLU A 322 -14.39 16.40 -4.20
N GLY A 323 -13.62 15.42 -4.69
CA GLY A 323 -13.58 14.06 -4.15
C GLY A 323 -12.68 13.13 -4.96
N GLY A 324 -12.55 11.88 -4.49
CA GLY A 324 -11.64 10.87 -5.03
C GLY A 324 -10.18 11.11 -4.66
N ASP A 325 -9.27 10.34 -5.26
CA ASP A 325 -7.83 10.35 -4.95
C ASP A 325 -7.17 11.71 -5.23
N ALA A 326 -6.38 12.25 -4.30
CA ALA A 326 -5.72 13.55 -4.43
C ALA A 326 -4.79 13.62 -5.67
N GLN A 327 -5.10 14.50 -6.63
CA GLN A 327 -4.31 14.68 -7.86
C GLN A 327 -3.49 15.97 -7.88
N LEU A 328 -4.05 17.04 -7.32
CA LEU A 328 -3.52 18.41 -7.48
C LEU A 328 -2.17 18.65 -6.80
N GLY A 329 -1.71 17.72 -5.95
CA GLY A 329 -0.39 17.75 -5.33
C GLY A 329 0.68 16.93 -6.03
N ARG A 330 0.34 16.18 -7.08
CA ARG A 330 1.27 15.26 -7.73
C ARG A 330 2.22 16.02 -8.66
N PRO A 331 3.56 15.83 -8.55
CA PRO A 331 4.53 16.54 -9.39
C PRO A 331 4.28 16.35 -10.90
N GLU A 332 3.90 15.15 -11.33
CA GLU A 332 3.60 14.81 -12.73
C GLU A 332 2.45 15.64 -13.28
N VAL A 333 1.42 15.83 -12.44
CA VAL A 333 0.25 16.67 -12.77
C VAL A 333 0.69 18.12 -12.88
N LEU A 334 1.43 18.65 -11.90
CA LEU A 334 1.88 20.05 -11.92
C LEU A 334 2.83 20.36 -13.10
N ARG A 335 3.71 19.42 -13.48
CA ARG A 335 4.55 19.57 -14.67
C ARG A 335 3.72 19.58 -15.95
N ARG A 336 2.71 18.72 -16.05
CA ARG A 336 1.80 18.69 -17.20
C ARG A 336 0.96 19.95 -17.29
N LEU A 337 0.47 20.47 -16.16
CA LEU A 337 -0.31 21.71 -16.10
C LEU A 337 0.50 22.93 -16.52
N SER A 338 1.73 23.04 -16.03
CA SER A 338 2.63 24.17 -16.32
C SER A 338 3.29 24.13 -17.70
N ARG A 339 3.12 23.08 -18.51
CA ARG A 339 3.78 22.99 -19.83
C ARG A 339 3.45 24.20 -20.72
N GLY A 340 4.47 24.91 -21.19
CA GLY A 340 4.35 26.14 -21.98
C GLY A 340 3.77 27.34 -21.22
N THR A 341 3.66 27.27 -19.89
CA THR A 341 3.03 28.29 -19.03
C THR A 341 3.55 28.20 -17.58
N ARG A 342 2.81 28.75 -16.62
CA ARG A 342 3.06 28.67 -15.18
C ARG A 342 1.88 28.04 -14.46
N ALA A 343 2.17 27.20 -13.47
CA ALA A 343 1.20 26.67 -12.51
C ALA A 343 1.62 27.01 -11.07
N VAL A 344 0.65 27.38 -10.23
CA VAL A 344 0.84 27.65 -8.80
C VAL A 344 -0.14 26.80 -8.01
N ARG A 345 0.36 25.96 -7.11
CA ARG A 345 -0.46 25.17 -6.19
C ARG A 345 -0.51 25.87 -4.83
N LEU A 346 -1.68 25.90 -4.21
CA LEU A 346 -1.86 26.18 -2.80
C LEU A 346 -2.63 25.02 -2.15
N SER A 347 -2.07 24.43 -1.10
CA SER A 347 -2.66 23.28 -0.40
C SER A 347 -2.50 23.39 1.10
N LYS A 348 -3.48 22.90 1.86
CA LYS A 348 -3.38 22.71 3.30
C LYS A 348 -3.59 21.23 3.64
N GLN A 349 -2.62 20.62 4.31
CA GLN A 349 -2.67 19.23 4.74
C GLN A 349 -2.37 19.15 6.23
N GLY A 350 -3.42 19.07 7.04
CA GLY A 350 -3.31 19.07 8.50
C GLY A 350 -2.52 20.30 9.00
N PRO A 351 -1.33 20.09 9.58
CA PRO A 351 -0.50 21.17 10.10
C PRO A 351 0.22 21.98 9.04
N GLU A 352 0.26 21.56 7.78
CA GLU A 352 1.10 22.19 6.75
C GLU A 352 0.29 23.01 5.73
N VAL A 353 0.84 24.15 5.31
CA VAL A 353 0.41 24.90 4.13
C VAL A 353 1.56 25.03 3.15
N HIS A 354 1.36 24.51 1.94
CA HIS A 354 2.35 24.54 0.87
C HIS A 354 1.87 25.43 -0.28
N LEU A 355 2.75 26.34 -0.69
CA LEU A 355 2.68 27.03 -1.97
C LEU A 355 3.82 26.52 -2.83
N THR A 356 3.50 25.96 -3.99
CA THR A 356 4.47 25.41 -4.94
C THR A 356 4.29 26.05 -6.29
N VAL A 357 5.38 26.41 -6.96
CA VAL A 357 5.36 27.06 -8.28
C VAL A 357 6.08 26.18 -9.29
N PHE A 358 5.47 26.03 -10.47
CA PHE A 358 6.04 25.34 -11.61
C PHE A 358 6.02 26.24 -12.84
N ASP A 359 7.15 26.30 -13.55
CA ASP A 359 7.29 26.99 -14.84
C ASP A 359 7.71 26.01 -15.91
N ASP A 360 6.92 25.92 -16.98
CA ASP A 360 7.21 25.08 -18.14
C ASP A 360 7.65 23.66 -17.78
N GLY A 361 6.92 23.03 -16.86
CA GLY A 361 7.22 21.68 -16.41
C GLY A 361 8.35 21.56 -15.39
N VAL A 362 8.88 22.66 -14.84
CA VAL A 362 9.99 22.66 -13.88
C VAL A 362 9.56 23.30 -12.57
N GLU A 363 9.77 22.60 -11.46
CA GLU A 363 9.52 23.14 -10.12
C GLU A 363 10.47 24.29 -9.79
N ARG A 364 9.96 25.34 -9.15
CA ARG A 364 10.70 26.52 -8.68
C ARG A 364 10.77 26.51 -7.15
N PRO A 365 11.72 25.76 -6.54
CA PRO A 365 11.82 25.66 -5.09
C PRO A 365 12.10 27.02 -4.42
N GLU A 366 12.77 27.95 -5.10
CA GLU A 366 13.01 29.31 -4.63
C GLU A 366 11.74 30.15 -4.45
N ALA A 367 10.68 29.82 -5.17
CA ALA A 367 9.37 30.46 -5.07
C ALA A 367 8.40 29.70 -4.15
N ALA A 368 8.79 28.50 -3.70
CA ALA A 368 7.97 27.68 -2.82
C ALA A 368 7.95 28.25 -1.39
N ARG A 369 6.80 28.11 -0.71
CA ARG A 369 6.63 28.50 0.69
C ARG A 369 5.99 27.36 1.45
N ARG A 370 6.54 27.03 2.61
CA ARG A 370 6.00 26.04 3.54
C ARG A 370 5.82 26.69 4.90
N VAL A 371 4.61 26.57 5.45
CA VAL A 371 4.29 26.96 6.81
C VAL A 371 3.78 25.73 7.53
N ASP A 372 4.32 25.48 8.71
CA ASP A 372 3.91 24.40 9.59
C ASP A 372 3.38 24.99 10.90
N SER A 373 2.31 24.43 11.44
CA SER A 373 1.63 24.90 12.64
C SER A 373 1.49 23.76 13.63
N PRO A 374 1.75 23.98 14.93
CA PRO A 374 1.50 22.98 15.97
C PRO A 374 0.00 22.84 16.26
N ARG A 375 -0.35 21.75 16.94
CA ARG A 375 -1.73 21.37 17.25
C ARG A 375 -2.19 22.11 18.50
N GLU A 376 -3.32 22.81 18.42
CA GLU A 376 -3.81 23.65 19.53
C GLU A 376 -5.22 23.28 20.04
N ASP A 377 -5.81 22.18 19.54
CA ASP A 377 -7.11 21.71 20.01
C ASP A 377 -7.04 20.92 21.33
N TYR A 378 -5.85 20.54 21.80
CA TYR A 378 -5.71 19.90 23.10
C TYR A 378 -5.90 20.86 24.28
N VAL A 379 -6.56 20.38 25.33
CA VAL A 379 -6.70 21.13 26.58
C VAL A 379 -5.41 20.97 27.39
N THR A 380 -4.79 22.10 27.73
CA THR A 380 -3.67 22.17 28.65
C THR A 380 -4.05 22.92 29.92
N ASP A 381 -3.40 22.60 31.03
CA ASP A 381 -3.52 23.35 32.28
C ASP A 381 -2.73 24.67 32.23
N VAL A 382 -2.68 25.38 33.36
CA VAL A 382 -1.98 26.67 33.50
C VAL A 382 -0.46 26.58 33.35
N ASP A 383 0.10 25.38 33.54
CA ASP A 383 1.53 25.07 33.41
C ASP A 383 1.85 24.45 32.04
N GLY A 384 0.85 24.38 31.15
CA GLY A 384 0.99 23.86 29.78
C GLY A 384 0.98 22.33 29.69
N GLN A 385 0.59 21.61 30.75
CA GLN A 385 0.53 20.16 30.77
C GLN A 385 -0.81 19.64 30.22
N PRO A 386 -0.82 18.46 29.54
CA PRO A 386 -2.04 17.82 29.06
C PRO A 386 -3.08 17.62 30.16
N VAL A 387 -4.31 18.10 29.95
CA VAL A 387 -5.44 17.74 30.82
C VAL A 387 -5.97 16.38 30.40
N MET A 388 -5.89 15.43 31.33
CA MET A 388 -6.28 14.04 31.11
C MET A 388 -7.69 13.77 31.61
N GLY A 389 -8.42 12.95 30.86
CA GLY A 389 -9.73 12.46 31.20
C GLY A 389 -9.72 11.30 32.19
N PRO A 390 -10.91 10.87 32.65
CA PRO A 390 -11.04 9.79 33.63
C PRO A 390 -10.43 8.45 33.20
N GLY A 391 -10.23 8.23 31.89
CA GLY A 391 -9.59 7.04 31.32
C GLY A 391 -8.20 7.30 30.76
N GLY A 392 -7.50 8.36 31.19
CA GLY A 392 -6.15 8.65 30.71
C GLY A 392 -6.08 9.15 29.26
N GLN A 393 -7.19 9.56 28.65
CA GLN A 393 -7.19 10.22 27.34
C GLN A 393 -7.03 11.74 27.48
N GLN A 394 -6.21 12.37 26.65
CA GLN A 394 -6.09 13.82 26.64
C GLN A 394 -7.38 14.47 26.13
N TRP A 395 -7.89 15.48 26.82
CA TRP A 395 -9.09 16.19 26.39
C TRP A 395 -8.82 17.12 25.21
N GLN A 396 -9.76 17.14 24.26
CA GLN A 396 -9.75 18.01 23.09
C GLN A 396 -10.91 19.01 23.13
N ARG A 397 -10.65 20.21 22.64
CA ARG A 397 -11.66 21.24 22.38
C ARG A 397 -12.38 20.89 21.09
N ILE A 398 -13.69 20.72 21.15
CA ILE A 398 -14.52 20.45 19.97
C ILE A 398 -14.92 21.78 19.32
N GLY A 399 -14.87 21.84 17.99
CA GLY A 399 -15.29 23.02 17.22
C GLY A 399 -14.25 24.13 17.09
N VAL A 400 -12.99 23.85 17.43
CA VAL A 400 -11.86 24.74 17.14
C VAL A 400 -11.07 24.20 15.95
N ASP A 401 -10.44 25.10 15.20
CA ASP A 401 -9.45 24.70 14.20
C ASP A 401 -8.21 24.11 14.92
N PRO A 402 -7.84 22.84 14.66
CA PRO A 402 -6.69 22.24 15.32
C PRO A 402 -5.35 22.88 14.93
N TRP A 403 -5.30 23.58 13.79
CA TRP A 403 -4.08 24.14 13.20
C TRP A 403 -4.27 25.62 12.81
N PRO A 404 -4.56 26.51 13.79
CA PRO A 404 -4.96 27.89 13.53
C PRO A 404 -3.89 28.71 12.81
N GLY A 405 -2.61 28.44 13.09
CA GLY A 405 -1.48 29.07 12.40
C GLY A 405 -1.47 28.76 10.91
N SER A 406 -1.79 27.52 10.53
CA SER A 406 -1.86 27.08 9.14
C SER A 406 -3.09 27.62 8.43
N THR A 407 -4.23 27.72 9.11
CA THR A 407 -5.40 28.41 8.54
C THR A 407 -5.12 29.88 8.27
N ALA A 408 -4.49 30.59 9.21
CA ALA A 408 -4.07 31.97 9.01
C ALA A 408 -3.02 32.10 7.90
N ALA A 409 -2.10 31.14 7.79
CA ALA A 409 -1.08 31.09 6.74
C ALA A 409 -1.70 30.88 5.35
N TYR A 410 -2.68 29.99 5.21
CA TYR A 410 -3.40 29.77 3.95
C TYR A 410 -4.05 31.08 3.47
N THR A 411 -4.80 31.75 4.34
CA THR A 411 -5.42 33.06 4.02
C THR A 411 -4.40 34.12 3.63
N ARG A 412 -3.26 34.17 4.33
CA ARG A 412 -2.17 35.12 4.03
C ARG A 412 -1.52 34.82 2.68
N LEU A 413 -1.26 33.55 2.39
CA LEU A 413 -0.65 33.13 1.12
C LEU A 413 -1.60 33.39 -0.05
N LEU A 414 -2.90 33.12 0.12
CA LEU A 414 -3.92 33.47 -0.88
C LEU A 414 -3.97 34.98 -1.15
N ALA A 415 -3.92 35.81 -0.11
CA ALA A 415 -3.82 37.27 -0.27
C ALA A 415 -2.50 37.69 -0.96
N GLY A 416 -1.40 36.99 -0.69
CA GLY A 416 -0.11 37.19 -1.36
C GLY A 416 -0.18 36.85 -2.86
N LEU A 417 -0.92 35.80 -3.24
CA LEU A 417 -1.13 35.44 -4.65
C LEU A 417 -1.83 36.55 -5.44
N ALA A 418 -2.78 37.25 -4.82
CA ALA A 418 -3.43 38.41 -5.45
C ALA A 418 -2.45 39.55 -5.73
N GLN A 419 -1.51 39.81 -4.80
CA GLN A 419 -0.51 40.87 -4.95
C GLN A 419 0.61 40.50 -5.94
N GLU A 420 1.08 39.26 -5.89
CA GLU A 420 2.26 38.81 -6.65
C GLU A 420 1.91 38.35 -8.07
N TYR A 421 0.74 37.73 -8.24
CA TYR A 421 0.34 37.09 -9.49
C TYR A 421 -0.99 37.62 -10.07
N GLY A 422 -1.69 38.52 -9.37
CA GLY A 422 -3.02 38.98 -9.78
C GLY A 422 -4.12 37.91 -9.62
N ILE A 423 -3.86 36.86 -8.84
CA ILE A 423 -4.81 35.77 -8.61
C ILE A 423 -5.80 36.19 -7.51
N THR A 424 -7.00 36.60 -7.92
CA THR A 424 -8.10 36.91 -6.99
C THR A 424 -9.13 35.78 -7.01
N TRP A 425 -9.02 34.86 -6.06
CA TRP A 425 -9.96 33.73 -5.91
C TRP A 425 -10.47 33.65 -4.47
N ASN A 426 -11.78 33.41 -4.33
CA ASN A 426 -12.44 33.21 -3.05
C ASN A 426 -13.05 31.80 -3.00
N PRO A 427 -12.57 30.90 -2.11
CA PRO A 427 -13.08 29.54 -2.01
C PRO A 427 -14.56 29.46 -1.64
N GLU A 428 -15.18 30.46 -1.01
CA GLU A 428 -16.63 30.45 -0.76
C GLU A 428 -17.45 31.00 -1.94
N GLY A 429 -16.83 31.82 -2.78
CA GLY A 429 -17.52 32.53 -3.86
C GLY A 429 -18.02 31.62 -4.97
N ASP A 430 -17.35 30.48 -5.21
CA ASP A 430 -17.71 29.55 -6.28
C ASP A 430 -18.61 28.39 -5.85
N ARG A 431 -19.06 28.36 -4.57
CA ARG A 431 -19.78 27.20 -4.00
C ARG A 431 -21.00 26.79 -4.84
N ASP A 432 -21.86 27.75 -5.14
CA ASP A 432 -23.12 27.53 -5.87
C ASP A 432 -22.96 27.72 -7.38
N GLU A 433 -21.80 28.23 -7.82
CA GLU A 433 -21.54 28.50 -9.23
C GLU A 433 -21.39 27.19 -10.02
N PRO A 434 -22.13 26.99 -11.13
CA PRO A 434 -21.95 25.81 -11.97
C PRO A 434 -20.68 25.97 -12.82
N LEU A 435 -19.56 25.43 -12.31
CA LEU A 435 -18.26 25.47 -12.96
C LEU A 435 -18.00 24.25 -13.83
N ALA A 436 -17.20 24.39 -14.90
CA ALA A 436 -16.78 23.27 -15.74
C ALA A 436 -16.17 22.17 -14.86
N SER A 437 -16.69 20.94 -14.96
CA SER A 437 -16.30 19.86 -14.06
C SER A 437 -16.21 18.53 -14.78
N ALA A 438 -15.32 17.64 -14.35
CA ALA A 438 -15.15 16.32 -14.96
C ALA A 438 -14.61 15.28 -13.97
N LEU A 439 -14.85 14.00 -14.28
CA LEU A 439 -14.04 12.92 -13.74
C LEU A 439 -12.69 12.93 -14.43
N LEU A 440 -11.64 12.65 -13.67
CA LEU A 440 -10.30 12.48 -14.20
C LEU A 440 -10.01 11.00 -14.46
N LEU A 441 -9.30 10.75 -15.56
CA LEU A 441 -8.45 9.58 -15.70
C LEU A 441 -7.04 10.02 -15.24
N PRO A 442 -6.59 9.64 -14.03
CA PRO A 442 -5.33 10.14 -13.48
C PRO A 442 -4.14 9.93 -14.42
N VAL A 443 -3.20 10.86 -14.39
CA VAL A 443 -1.90 10.70 -15.06
C VAL A 443 -1.10 9.64 -14.31
N LEU A 444 -0.26 8.86 -15.00
CA LEU A 444 0.61 7.88 -14.34
C LEU A 444 1.68 8.58 -13.50
N ASP A 445 2.08 7.94 -12.41
CA ASP A 445 3.20 8.39 -11.57
C ASP A 445 4.52 8.40 -12.37
N ASP A 446 5.48 9.21 -11.94
CA ASP A 446 6.83 9.13 -12.48
C ASP A 446 7.43 7.75 -12.21
N LEU A 447 8.18 7.26 -13.19
CA LEU A 447 9.06 6.13 -12.91
C LEU A 447 10.22 6.64 -12.06
N PRO A 448 10.54 5.99 -10.93
CA PRO A 448 11.67 6.38 -10.13
C PRO A 448 12.94 6.29 -10.98
N PRO A 449 13.84 7.29 -10.94
CA PRO A 449 15.11 7.17 -11.63
C PRO A 449 15.91 6.01 -11.04
N ALA A 450 16.67 5.30 -11.87
CA ALA A 450 17.61 4.28 -11.41
C ALA A 450 18.73 4.97 -10.61
N ARG A 451 18.59 5.02 -9.28
CA ARG A 451 19.55 5.70 -8.38
C ARG A 451 20.78 4.85 -8.07
N HIS A 452 20.66 3.53 -8.20
CA HIS A 452 21.73 2.57 -7.91
C HIS A 452 21.81 1.53 -9.02
N PRO A 453 23.01 0.98 -9.29
CA PRO A 453 23.13 -0.19 -10.15
C PRO A 453 22.31 -1.33 -9.56
N VAL A 454 21.54 -1.98 -10.40
CA VAL A 454 20.73 -3.14 -10.03
C VAL A 454 21.68 -4.28 -9.65
N THR A 455 21.54 -4.80 -8.43
CA THR A 455 22.38 -5.89 -7.92
C THR A 455 21.68 -7.23 -8.03
N SER A 456 20.46 -7.35 -7.53
CA SER A 456 19.71 -8.61 -7.51
C SER A 456 18.21 -8.41 -7.68
N VAL A 457 17.52 -9.46 -8.11
CA VAL A 457 16.05 -9.50 -8.19
C VAL A 457 15.56 -10.87 -7.71
N ARG A 458 14.72 -10.93 -6.67
CA ARG A 458 14.22 -12.20 -6.09
C ARG A 458 15.35 -13.24 -5.93
N ASP A 459 16.41 -12.89 -5.20
CA ASP A 459 17.57 -13.79 -4.96
C ASP A 459 18.34 -14.24 -6.22
N PHE A 460 18.21 -13.51 -7.33
CA PHE A 460 18.97 -13.73 -8.57
C PHE A 460 19.99 -12.60 -8.81
N ASP A 461 21.24 -12.94 -9.14
CA ASP A 461 22.33 -12.00 -9.48
C ASP A 461 22.11 -11.34 -10.85
N LEU A 462 21.23 -10.33 -10.88
CA LEU A 462 20.98 -9.54 -12.08
C LEU A 462 22.17 -8.65 -12.44
N GLY A 463 22.91 -8.14 -11.46
CA GLY A 463 24.10 -7.33 -11.68
C GLY A 463 25.17 -8.08 -12.48
N GLY A 464 25.55 -9.27 -12.02
CA GLY A 464 26.50 -10.12 -12.74
C GLY A 464 25.97 -10.63 -14.08
N LEU A 465 24.66 -10.84 -14.23
CA LEU A 465 24.07 -11.15 -15.54
C LEU A 465 24.25 -9.97 -16.51
N VAL A 466 23.96 -8.74 -16.08
CA VAL A 466 24.09 -7.52 -16.89
C VAL A 466 25.54 -7.30 -17.33
N GLU A 467 26.51 -7.52 -16.43
CA GLU A 467 27.93 -7.37 -16.75
C GLU A 467 28.44 -8.38 -17.79
N ARG A 468 27.92 -9.61 -17.75
CA ARG A 468 28.39 -10.72 -18.61
C ARG A 468 27.63 -10.84 -19.94
N THR A 469 26.50 -10.14 -20.10
CA THR A 469 25.59 -10.32 -21.25
C THR A 469 25.65 -9.13 -22.20
N PRO A 470 25.84 -9.35 -23.53
CA PRO A 470 25.74 -8.26 -24.51
C PRO A 470 24.37 -7.54 -24.46
N PRO A 471 24.33 -6.19 -24.58
CA PRO A 471 23.09 -5.42 -24.41
C PRO A 471 21.94 -5.86 -25.32
N GLU A 472 22.22 -6.25 -26.57
CA GLU A 472 21.20 -6.71 -27.52
C GLU A 472 20.55 -8.03 -27.08
N ARG A 473 21.35 -8.96 -26.57
CA ARG A 473 20.88 -10.25 -26.05
C ARG A 473 20.07 -10.07 -24.78
N LEU A 474 20.56 -9.22 -23.85
CA LEU A 474 19.82 -8.87 -22.65
C LEU A 474 18.48 -8.22 -23.01
N ARG A 475 18.46 -7.30 -23.99
CA ARG A 475 17.22 -6.65 -24.45
C ARG A 475 16.23 -7.65 -25.01
N SER A 476 16.69 -8.58 -25.85
CA SER A 476 15.85 -9.64 -26.43
C SER A 476 15.28 -10.56 -25.35
N ALA A 477 16.11 -10.99 -24.40
CA ALA A 477 15.67 -11.83 -23.29
C ALA A 477 14.64 -11.09 -22.40
N THR A 478 14.92 -9.85 -21.99
CA THR A 478 13.97 -9.04 -21.22
C THR A 478 12.66 -8.78 -21.98
N ALA A 479 12.70 -8.60 -23.30
CA ALA A 479 11.50 -8.49 -24.12
C ALA A 479 10.66 -9.77 -24.13
N ALA A 480 11.28 -10.95 -24.19
CA ALA A 480 10.59 -12.24 -24.09
C ALA A 480 9.96 -12.42 -22.70
N GLN A 481 10.68 -12.05 -21.64
CA GLN A 481 10.17 -12.06 -20.27
C GLN A 481 8.98 -11.11 -20.08
N LEU A 482 9.03 -9.92 -20.68
CA LEU A 482 7.93 -8.96 -20.68
C LEU A 482 6.70 -9.49 -21.42
N ALA A 483 6.89 -10.18 -22.55
CA ALA A 483 5.80 -10.82 -23.27
C ALA A 483 5.14 -11.93 -22.44
N ARG A 484 5.93 -12.76 -21.73
CA ARG A 484 5.40 -13.76 -20.80
C ARG A 484 4.66 -13.12 -19.63
N LEU A 485 5.20 -12.06 -19.03
CA LEU A 485 4.50 -11.27 -18.01
C LEU A 485 3.16 -10.74 -18.51
N ALA A 486 3.12 -10.23 -19.74
CA ALA A 486 1.88 -9.72 -20.32
C ALA A 486 0.83 -10.82 -20.50
N ALA A 487 1.23 -12.01 -20.93
CA ALA A 487 0.36 -13.18 -21.04
C ALA A 487 -0.10 -13.73 -19.67
N GLU A 488 0.81 -13.79 -18.68
CA GLU A 488 0.52 -14.22 -17.31
C GLU A 488 -0.56 -13.34 -16.64
N THR A 489 -0.56 -12.05 -16.97
CA THR A 489 -1.49 -11.04 -16.40
C THR A 489 -2.70 -10.73 -17.28
N GLY A 490 -2.69 -11.21 -18.53
CA GLY A 490 -3.72 -10.99 -19.54
C GLY A 490 -3.76 -9.58 -20.12
N ILE A 491 -2.73 -8.74 -19.90
CA ILE A 491 -2.70 -7.39 -20.49
C ILE A 491 -2.39 -7.40 -21.99
N ASP A 492 -1.87 -8.50 -22.51
CA ASP A 492 -1.67 -8.72 -23.95
C ASP A 492 -2.98 -8.87 -24.74
N THR A 493 -4.12 -9.04 -24.05
CA THR A 493 -5.45 -9.02 -24.67
C THR A 493 -5.87 -7.63 -25.15
N TYR A 494 -5.26 -6.55 -24.63
CA TYR A 494 -5.53 -5.19 -25.08
C TYR A 494 -4.78 -4.90 -26.38
N PRO A 495 -5.45 -4.49 -27.47
CA PRO A 495 -4.83 -4.30 -28.78
C PRO A 495 -3.63 -3.34 -28.76
N GLU A 496 -3.70 -2.29 -27.93
CA GLU A 496 -2.64 -1.29 -27.82
C GLU A 496 -1.37 -1.89 -27.20
N VAL A 497 -1.54 -2.77 -26.21
CA VAL A 497 -0.45 -3.48 -25.54
C VAL A 497 0.12 -4.58 -26.44
N ALA A 498 -0.74 -5.39 -27.05
CA ALA A 498 -0.33 -6.43 -28.01
C ALA A 498 0.52 -5.86 -29.14
N HIS A 499 0.09 -4.72 -29.71
CA HIS A 499 0.83 -4.03 -30.75
C HIS A 499 2.19 -3.53 -30.27
N ALA A 500 2.26 -2.96 -29.06
CA ALA A 500 3.52 -2.50 -28.47
C ALA A 500 4.50 -3.67 -28.25
N LEU A 501 4.04 -4.78 -27.67
CA LEU A 501 4.85 -5.99 -27.44
C LEU A 501 5.38 -6.57 -28.74
N GLU A 502 4.57 -6.59 -29.78
CA GLU A 502 4.95 -7.12 -31.08
C GLU A 502 6.01 -6.25 -31.77
N ARG A 503 5.97 -4.93 -31.62
CA ARG A 503 7.02 -4.01 -32.07
C ARG A 503 8.30 -4.17 -31.26
N ILE A 504 8.20 -4.29 -29.94
CA ILE A 504 9.33 -4.59 -29.05
C ILE A 504 10.03 -5.88 -29.49
N ARG A 505 9.27 -6.94 -29.78
CA ARG A 505 9.79 -8.23 -30.25
C ARG A 505 10.53 -8.12 -31.58
N ARG A 506 10.10 -7.21 -32.47
CA ARG A 506 10.81 -6.87 -33.72
C ARG A 506 11.96 -5.88 -33.54
N ASN A 507 12.25 -5.46 -32.32
CA ASN A 507 13.21 -4.41 -31.98
C ASN A 507 12.91 -3.07 -32.68
N GLU A 508 11.63 -2.76 -32.86
CA GLU A 508 11.15 -1.48 -33.38
C GLU A 508 10.88 -0.49 -32.23
N PRO A 509 11.08 0.83 -32.43
CA PRO A 509 10.83 1.84 -31.39
C PRO A 509 9.33 1.99 -31.12
N VAL A 510 8.92 1.98 -29.86
CA VAL A 510 7.52 2.22 -29.47
C VAL A 510 7.43 3.56 -28.74
N ASP A 511 6.68 4.49 -29.32
CA ASP A 511 6.42 5.79 -28.71
C ASP A 511 5.32 5.69 -27.66
N LEU A 512 5.47 6.43 -26.56
CA LEU A 512 4.45 6.59 -25.51
C LEU A 512 4.09 8.08 -25.37
N PRO A 513 3.44 8.69 -26.37
CA PRO A 513 2.99 10.08 -26.26
C PRO A 513 1.90 10.19 -25.20
N ALA A 514 1.90 11.31 -24.47
CA ALA A 514 0.85 11.62 -23.51
C ALA A 514 -0.52 11.60 -24.20
N ASP A 515 -1.51 10.95 -23.57
CA ASP A 515 -2.86 10.74 -24.11
C ASP A 515 -2.91 9.90 -25.40
N GLY A 516 -1.81 9.27 -25.80
CA GLY A 516 -1.82 8.26 -26.84
C GLY A 516 -2.58 6.99 -26.43
N PRO A 517 -2.98 6.12 -27.38
CA PRO A 517 -3.77 4.93 -27.06
C PRO A 517 -3.14 4.03 -25.99
N LEU A 518 -1.82 3.82 -26.06
CA LEU A 518 -1.10 3.02 -25.06
C LEU A 518 -1.05 3.71 -23.68
N ASP A 519 -0.81 5.02 -23.63
CA ASP A 519 -0.83 5.81 -22.39
C ASP A 519 -2.22 5.75 -21.71
N LEU A 520 -3.29 5.99 -22.48
CA LEU A 520 -4.67 5.91 -21.99
C LEU A 520 -5.03 4.51 -21.48
N ARG A 521 -4.55 3.46 -22.14
CA ARG A 521 -4.74 2.07 -21.68
C ARG A 521 -4.04 1.84 -20.33
N MET A 522 -2.77 2.23 -20.20
CA MET A 522 -2.02 2.10 -18.95
C MET A 522 -2.70 2.88 -17.81
N ARG A 523 -3.14 4.13 -18.07
CA ARG A 523 -3.88 4.95 -17.10
C ARG A 523 -5.20 4.32 -16.69
N THR A 524 -5.89 3.68 -17.64
CA THR A 524 -7.13 2.97 -17.37
C THR A 524 -6.90 1.78 -16.45
N LEU A 525 -5.85 0.96 -16.69
CA LEU A 525 -5.49 -0.15 -15.80
C LEU A 525 -5.18 0.36 -14.38
N SER A 526 -4.42 1.44 -14.27
CA SER A 526 -4.12 2.06 -12.98
C SER A 526 -5.35 2.62 -12.27
N ALA A 527 -6.30 3.20 -13.03
CA ALA A 527 -7.57 3.66 -12.49
C ALA A 527 -8.48 2.52 -12.04
N GLN A 528 -8.46 1.35 -12.71
CA GLN A 528 -9.20 0.16 -12.25
C GLN A 528 -8.66 -0.34 -10.91
N ALA A 529 -7.32 -0.44 -10.77
CA ALA A 529 -6.68 -0.89 -9.55
C ALA A 529 -6.99 0.05 -8.37
N ARG A 530 -6.86 1.37 -8.58
CA ARG A 530 -7.22 2.39 -7.58
C ARG A 530 -8.71 2.36 -7.22
N ALA A 531 -9.59 2.27 -8.20
CA ALA A 531 -11.03 2.20 -7.97
C ALA A 531 -11.42 0.95 -7.16
N ALA A 532 -10.84 -0.22 -7.48
CA ALA A 532 -11.09 -1.45 -6.75
C ALA A 532 -10.63 -1.34 -5.28
N ARG A 533 -9.46 -0.74 -5.05
CA ARG A 533 -8.95 -0.46 -3.70
C ARG A 533 -9.88 0.48 -2.93
N GLY A 534 -10.24 1.62 -3.52
CA GLY A 534 -11.10 2.62 -2.88
C GLY A 534 -12.48 2.07 -2.50
N LEU A 535 -13.07 1.24 -3.37
CA LEU A 535 -14.34 0.55 -3.08
C LEU A 535 -14.22 -0.43 -1.91
N LEU A 536 -13.14 -1.21 -1.84
CA LEU A 536 -12.89 -2.13 -0.72
C LEU A 536 -12.64 -1.37 0.58
N ASP A 537 -11.87 -0.29 0.53
CA ASP A 537 -11.56 0.54 1.70
C ASP A 537 -12.81 1.19 2.28
N ALA A 538 -13.67 1.75 1.43
CA ALA A 538 -14.90 2.35 1.89
C ALA A 538 -15.90 1.34 2.47
N ALA A 539 -15.95 0.13 1.91
CA ALA A 539 -16.81 -0.93 2.45
C ALA A 539 -16.42 -1.35 3.88
N ARG A 540 -15.18 -1.08 4.34
CA ARG A 540 -14.79 -1.30 5.74
C ARG A 540 -15.53 -0.38 6.72
N HIS A 541 -16.07 0.73 6.23
CA HIS A 541 -16.74 1.76 7.03
C HIS A 541 -18.26 1.80 6.81
N THR A 542 -18.80 0.91 5.97
CA THR A 542 -20.23 0.81 5.68
C THR A 542 -20.78 -0.57 6.01
N ALA A 543 -22.09 -0.67 6.24
CA ALA A 543 -22.74 -1.96 6.45
C ALA A 543 -22.87 -2.80 5.17
N ASP A 544 -22.86 -2.14 4.00
CA ASP A 544 -23.00 -2.79 2.71
C ASP A 544 -21.66 -3.36 2.20
N PRO A 545 -21.66 -4.57 1.62
CA PRO A 545 -20.45 -5.15 1.05
C PRO A 545 -19.98 -4.38 -0.20
N ALA A 546 -18.67 -4.38 -0.43
CA ALA A 546 -18.10 -3.81 -1.64
C ALA A 546 -18.65 -4.52 -2.90
N PRO A 547 -18.89 -3.78 -4.00
CA PRO A 547 -19.32 -4.39 -5.26
C PRO A 547 -18.20 -5.20 -5.95
N VAL A 548 -16.96 -5.07 -5.49
CA VAL A 548 -15.79 -5.84 -5.94
C VAL A 548 -15.17 -6.60 -4.78
N THR A 549 -14.48 -7.69 -5.09
CA THR A 549 -13.81 -8.55 -4.11
C THR A 549 -12.32 -8.20 -3.95
N ALA A 550 -11.68 -8.72 -2.89
CA ALA A 550 -10.23 -8.63 -2.73
C ALA A 550 -9.46 -9.30 -3.90
N ALA A 551 -10.02 -10.37 -4.48
CA ALA A 551 -9.47 -11.02 -5.66
C ALA A 551 -9.53 -10.12 -6.90
N ASP A 552 -10.62 -9.37 -7.09
CA ASP A 552 -10.73 -8.39 -8.18
C ASP A 552 -9.69 -7.27 -8.05
N HIS A 553 -9.48 -6.76 -6.84
CA HIS A 553 -8.42 -5.75 -6.60
C HIS A 553 -7.03 -6.33 -6.86
N ALA A 554 -6.72 -7.53 -6.34
CA ALA A 554 -5.43 -8.19 -6.58
C ALA A 554 -5.18 -8.37 -8.09
N ALA A 555 -6.23 -8.75 -8.83
CA ALA A 555 -6.18 -8.90 -10.27
C ALA A 555 -5.85 -7.61 -11.02
N TRP A 556 -6.55 -6.51 -10.70
CA TRP A 556 -6.27 -5.22 -11.30
C TRP A 556 -4.89 -4.67 -10.89
N ALA A 557 -4.46 -4.89 -9.65
CA ALA A 557 -3.15 -4.47 -9.17
C ALA A 557 -2.01 -5.16 -9.94
N VAL A 558 -2.13 -6.46 -10.21
CA VAL A 558 -1.16 -7.21 -11.01
C VAL A 558 -1.12 -6.72 -12.46
N ARG A 559 -2.27 -6.43 -13.07
CA ARG A 559 -2.36 -5.85 -14.43
C ARG A 559 -1.75 -4.45 -14.52
N ASP A 560 -2.03 -3.58 -13.55
CA ASP A 560 -1.42 -2.25 -13.45
C ASP A 560 0.11 -2.35 -13.31
N SER A 561 0.57 -3.27 -12.46
CA SER A 561 2.00 -3.54 -12.26
C SER A 561 2.70 -4.02 -13.54
N ALA A 562 2.07 -4.92 -14.30
CA ALA A 562 2.60 -5.38 -15.59
C ALA A 562 2.60 -4.26 -16.66
N ALA A 563 1.57 -3.41 -16.69
CA ALA A 563 1.55 -2.22 -17.53
C ALA A 563 2.67 -1.23 -17.14
N GLY A 564 2.94 -1.09 -15.84
CA GLY A 564 4.09 -0.35 -15.31
C GLY A 564 5.43 -0.94 -15.75
N ALA A 565 5.57 -2.27 -15.78
CA ALA A 565 6.77 -2.94 -16.28
C ALA A 565 6.99 -2.73 -17.78
N LEU A 566 5.92 -2.77 -18.59
CA LEU A 566 5.98 -2.36 -20.00
C LEU A 566 6.43 -0.90 -20.15
N ARG A 567 5.87 0.01 -19.36
CA ARG A 567 6.28 1.42 -19.37
C ARG A 567 7.74 1.60 -18.95
N ALA A 568 8.21 0.87 -17.94
CA ALA A 568 9.61 0.86 -17.52
C ALA A 568 10.54 0.36 -18.63
N PHE A 569 10.16 -0.68 -19.37
CA PHE A 569 10.91 -1.16 -20.53
C PHE A 569 11.05 -0.13 -21.65
N LEU A 570 10.04 0.73 -21.83
CA LEU A 570 10.05 1.78 -22.84
C LEU A 570 10.88 3.00 -22.42
N LEU A 571 10.88 3.35 -21.13
CA LEU A 571 11.37 4.65 -20.66
C LEU A 571 12.65 4.59 -19.81
N LEU A 572 12.98 3.46 -19.19
CA LEU A 572 14.15 3.31 -18.32
C LEU A 572 15.32 2.63 -19.03
N PRO A 573 16.55 2.82 -18.51
CA PRO A 573 17.69 2.01 -18.93
C PRO A 573 17.42 0.51 -18.76
N LEU A 574 17.94 -0.29 -19.69
CA LEU A 574 17.67 -1.73 -19.78
C LEU A 574 17.88 -2.51 -18.47
N PRO A 575 18.93 -2.27 -17.63
CA PRO A 575 19.07 -2.97 -16.35
C PRO A 575 17.90 -2.73 -15.39
N ALA A 576 17.45 -1.48 -15.25
CA ALA A 576 16.31 -1.13 -14.39
C ALA A 576 14.98 -1.65 -14.96
N ALA A 577 14.84 -1.64 -16.28
CA ALA A 577 13.71 -2.29 -16.94
C ALA A 577 13.69 -3.80 -16.69
N ALA A 578 14.84 -4.48 -16.78
CA ALA A 578 14.96 -5.91 -16.53
C ALA A 578 14.61 -6.25 -15.08
N GLU A 579 15.10 -5.48 -14.11
CA GLU A 579 14.72 -5.61 -12.70
C GLU A 579 13.20 -5.53 -12.52
N THR A 580 12.59 -4.50 -13.12
CA THR A 580 11.15 -4.28 -13.03
C THR A 580 10.38 -5.43 -13.67
N VAL A 581 10.77 -5.90 -14.86
CA VAL A 581 10.08 -7.01 -15.54
C VAL A 581 10.20 -8.32 -14.75
N LEU A 582 11.41 -8.68 -14.32
CA LEU A 582 11.68 -9.95 -13.64
C LEU A 582 11.06 -10.00 -12.23
N SER A 583 11.05 -8.88 -11.51
CA SER A 583 10.40 -8.78 -10.19
C SER A 583 8.88 -8.96 -10.25
N ARG A 584 8.26 -8.79 -11.43
CA ARG A 584 6.81 -8.91 -11.62
C ARG A 584 6.35 -10.21 -12.26
N ARG A 585 7.26 -11.08 -12.73
CA ARG A 585 6.91 -12.41 -13.28
C ARG A 585 6.10 -13.22 -12.27
N LEU A 586 4.97 -13.76 -12.68
CA LEU A 586 4.09 -14.56 -11.82
C LEU A 586 4.55 -16.02 -11.73
N SER A 587 5.14 -16.55 -12.81
CA SER A 587 5.62 -17.93 -12.84
C SER A 587 6.87 -18.11 -11.99
N ALA A 588 6.89 -19.11 -11.12
CA ALA A 588 8.09 -19.52 -10.38
C ALA A 588 9.25 -20.00 -11.30
N ARG A 589 8.95 -20.35 -12.56
CA ARG A 589 9.91 -20.85 -13.56
C ARG A 589 10.57 -19.75 -14.39
N TRP A 590 10.37 -18.49 -14.04
CA TRP A 590 10.89 -17.36 -14.82
C TRP A 590 12.42 -17.39 -15.02
N ARG A 591 13.18 -17.97 -14.07
CA ARG A 591 14.65 -18.12 -14.18
C ARG A 591 15.04 -19.12 -15.28
N ASP A 592 14.33 -20.25 -15.38
CA ASP A 592 14.51 -21.22 -16.46
C ASP A 592 14.20 -20.57 -17.81
N ASP A 593 13.07 -19.85 -17.89
CA ASP A 593 12.68 -19.12 -19.10
C ASP A 593 13.76 -18.11 -19.50
N LEU A 594 14.28 -17.34 -18.53
CA LEU A 594 15.30 -16.33 -18.78
C LEU A 594 16.60 -16.98 -19.28
N ALA A 595 17.02 -18.09 -18.67
CA ALA A 595 18.19 -18.83 -19.12
C ALA A 595 18.03 -19.35 -20.56
N ALA A 596 16.84 -19.85 -20.91
CA ALA A 596 16.51 -20.27 -22.26
C ALA A 596 16.53 -19.09 -23.25
N ASP A 597 15.92 -17.97 -22.89
CA ASP A 597 15.87 -16.75 -23.72
C ASP A 597 17.27 -16.16 -23.96
N LEU A 598 18.20 -16.33 -23.01
CA LEU A 598 19.61 -15.92 -23.13
C LEU A 598 20.45 -16.89 -23.98
N ALA A 599 20.06 -18.17 -24.06
CA ALA A 599 20.79 -19.18 -24.83
C ALA A 599 20.59 -19.01 -26.36
N GLY A 600 19.47 -18.41 -26.77
CA GLY A 600 19.15 -18.13 -28.17
C GLY A 600 18.20 -19.13 -28.79
#